data_AF-A0A8T2P722-F1
#
_entry.id   AF-A0A8T2P722-F1
#
_cell.length_a   1.000
_cell.length_b   1.000
_cell.length_c   1.000
_cell.angle_alpha   90.00
_cell.angle_beta   90.00
_cell.angle_gamma   90.00
#
_symmetry.space_group_name_H-M   'P 1'
#
loop_
_entity.id
_entity.type
_entity.pdbx_description
1 polymer ?
#
loop_
_entity_poly.entity_id
_entity_poly.type
_entity_poly.pdbx_seq_one_letter_code
_entity_poly.pdbx_strand_id
1 'polypeptide(L)'
;MLQPWSGTFTMDITQIDYTEKDEIKGLIQEQLNSLSNDVRSVLQDPELNQLQRCLLLSRLFGDESDLQFWTVAAHYLQSFSQARQLCVPVPEGQGETDTAQGGPAGHLDICHDTLCESAYFQRFQLERVHLQEVKRSSYEHTKKCADQLLLLGQTDRAVQLLLETSAENSSYYCDSLKACLVTTITSSGPSQSTIKLVATNMIANGKLAEGVQLLCLIDKAADACRYLQTYGEWNRAAWLAKASDVLKRWAEHLFSPQVNQKSKGILVLLSLGCFLKVGEMLHSMRQFDRAALFIEACLKYGVMEANDSTNILSHPMQSLPP
;
A
#
# COMPACT_ATOMS: atom_id res chain seq x y z
N MET A 1 2.24 -28.82 12.18
CA MET A 1 1.16 -29.66 11.60
C MET A 1 0.37 -28.77 10.66
N LEU A 2 0.13 -29.20 9.42
CA LEU A 2 -0.71 -28.43 8.50
C LEU A 2 -2.12 -28.32 9.10
N GLN A 3 -2.76 -27.17 8.91
CA GLN A 3 -4.10 -26.87 9.42
C GLN A 3 -5.13 -27.90 8.94
N PRO A 4 -6.23 -28.17 9.68
CA PRO A 4 -7.20 -29.23 9.34
C PRO A 4 -7.79 -29.13 7.92
N TRP A 5 -7.85 -27.92 7.36
CA TRP A 5 -8.33 -27.64 6.01
C TRP A 5 -7.32 -27.91 4.89
N SER A 6 -6.08 -28.34 5.18
CA SER A 6 -5.07 -28.61 4.15
C SER A 6 -5.19 -30.00 3.53
N GLY A 7 -5.89 -30.93 4.19
CA GLY A 7 -5.98 -32.33 3.77
C GLY A 7 -7.34 -32.72 3.21
N THR A 8 -8.42 -32.10 3.71
CA THR A 8 -9.81 -32.40 3.33
C THR A 8 -10.61 -31.11 3.28
N PHE A 9 -11.07 -30.72 2.09
CA PHE A 9 -11.96 -29.58 1.90
C PHE A 9 -13.40 -29.99 2.23
N THR A 10 -13.72 -30.05 3.52
CA THR A 10 -15.06 -30.41 4.01
C THR A 10 -15.70 -29.23 4.72
N MET A 11 -17.01 -29.06 4.55
CA MET A 11 -17.83 -28.16 5.38
C MET A 11 -18.39 -28.85 6.62
N ASP A 12 -17.93 -30.08 6.86
CA ASP A 12 -18.26 -30.83 8.05
C ASP A 12 -17.33 -30.38 9.18
N ILE A 13 -17.91 -29.73 10.18
CA ILE A 13 -17.19 -29.21 11.35
C ILE A 13 -17.26 -30.17 12.53
N THR A 14 -17.80 -31.40 12.36
CA THR A 14 -17.91 -32.39 13.43
C THR A 14 -16.57 -32.77 14.05
N GLN A 15 -15.48 -32.71 13.28
CA GLN A 15 -14.13 -33.04 13.75
C GLN A 15 -13.39 -31.88 14.42
N ILE A 16 -13.95 -30.67 14.38
CA ILE A 16 -13.35 -29.50 15.03
C ILE A 16 -13.66 -29.55 16.52
N ASP A 17 -12.62 -29.51 17.35
CA ASP A 17 -12.76 -29.39 18.80
C ASP A 17 -13.23 -27.96 19.13
N TYR A 18 -14.48 -27.83 19.56
CA TYR A 18 -15.11 -26.55 19.87
C TYR A 18 -15.35 -26.51 21.38
N THR A 19 -14.57 -25.71 22.09
CA THR A 19 -14.53 -25.69 23.56
C THR A 19 -15.78 -25.12 24.22
N GLU A 20 -16.70 -24.53 23.44
CA GLU A 20 -17.97 -23.99 23.95
C GLU A 20 -19.07 -25.08 23.99
N LYS A 21 -20.32 -24.68 24.26
CA LYS A 21 -21.45 -25.63 24.34
C LYS A 21 -21.64 -26.39 23.01
N ASP A 22 -21.78 -27.71 23.07
CA ASP A 22 -22.04 -28.60 21.92
C ASP A 22 -23.26 -28.17 21.07
N GLU A 23 -24.25 -27.53 21.69
CA GLU A 23 -25.43 -26.98 21.03
C GLU A 23 -25.07 -25.94 19.95
N ILE A 24 -24.04 -25.12 20.18
CA ILE A 24 -23.59 -24.07 19.25
C ILE A 24 -22.98 -24.72 18.00
N LYS A 25 -22.22 -25.80 18.17
CA LYS A 25 -21.63 -26.55 17.06
C LYS A 25 -22.69 -27.15 16.14
N GLY A 26 -23.78 -27.68 16.71
CA GLY A 26 -24.94 -28.14 15.95
C GLY A 26 -25.58 -27.03 15.12
N LEU A 27 -25.82 -25.86 15.73
CA LEU A 27 -26.39 -24.70 15.05
C LEU A 27 -25.49 -24.19 13.91
N ILE A 28 -24.17 -24.15 14.10
CA ILE A 28 -23.22 -23.74 13.05
C ILE A 28 -23.27 -24.73 11.89
N GLN A 29 -23.31 -26.04 12.16
CA GLN A 29 -23.43 -27.05 11.10
C GLN A 29 -24.75 -26.92 10.33
N GLU A 30 -25.86 -26.62 11.00
CA GLU A 30 -27.15 -26.32 10.35
C GLU A 30 -27.06 -25.08 9.45
N GLN A 31 -26.39 -24.02 9.90
CA GLN A 31 -26.16 -22.81 9.08
C GLN A 31 -25.32 -23.12 7.84
N LEU A 32 -24.24 -23.89 7.97
CA LEU A 32 -23.46 -24.37 6.83
C LEU A 32 -24.31 -25.24 5.88
N ASN A 33 -25.22 -26.03 6.44
CA ASN A 33 -26.20 -26.85 5.73
C ASN A 33 -27.37 -26.04 5.13
N SER A 34 -27.46 -24.73 5.36
CA SER A 34 -28.44 -23.84 4.72
C SER A 34 -27.90 -23.13 3.46
N LEU A 35 -26.58 -23.10 3.25
CA LEU A 35 -25.95 -22.52 2.05
C LEU A 35 -26.45 -23.19 0.74
N SER A 36 -26.48 -22.43 -0.36
CA SER A 36 -26.86 -22.99 -1.66
C SER A 36 -25.85 -24.02 -2.16
N ASN A 37 -26.31 -25.00 -2.95
CA ASN A 37 -25.44 -26.04 -3.51
C ASN A 37 -24.34 -25.45 -4.40
N ASP A 38 -24.62 -24.34 -5.09
CA ASP A 38 -23.63 -23.63 -5.92
C ASP A 38 -22.52 -23.00 -5.09
N VAL A 39 -22.85 -22.40 -3.93
CA VAL A 39 -21.83 -21.85 -3.03
C VAL A 39 -21.02 -22.98 -2.39
N ARG A 40 -21.67 -24.11 -2.07
CA ARG A 40 -20.96 -25.27 -1.52
C ARG A 40 -19.98 -25.90 -2.49
N SER A 41 -20.37 -26.10 -3.74
CA SER A 41 -19.50 -26.71 -4.75
C SER A 41 -18.27 -25.86 -4.99
N VAL A 42 -18.42 -24.53 -5.04
CA VAL A 42 -17.28 -23.62 -5.20
C VAL A 42 -16.37 -23.65 -3.97
N LEU A 43 -16.89 -23.59 -2.75
CA LEU A 43 -16.04 -23.58 -1.54
C LEU A 43 -15.30 -24.91 -1.31
N GLN A 44 -15.87 -26.03 -1.78
CA GLN A 44 -15.26 -27.36 -1.71
C GLN A 44 -14.32 -27.65 -2.89
N ASP A 45 -14.22 -26.75 -3.87
CA ASP A 45 -13.33 -26.91 -5.02
C ASP A 45 -11.88 -26.96 -4.57
N PRO A 46 -11.14 -28.07 -4.81
CA PRO A 46 -9.74 -28.20 -4.41
C PRO A 46 -8.79 -27.26 -5.17
N GLU A 47 -9.16 -26.81 -6.37
CA GLU A 47 -8.33 -25.95 -7.24
C GLU A 47 -8.22 -24.51 -6.72
N LEU A 48 -9.12 -24.10 -5.82
CA LEU A 48 -9.04 -22.78 -5.21
C LEU A 48 -7.85 -22.68 -4.26
N ASN A 49 -7.15 -21.55 -4.31
CA ASN A 49 -6.11 -21.22 -3.33
C ASN A 49 -6.73 -20.63 -2.05
N GLN A 50 -6.01 -20.70 -0.94
CA GLN A 50 -6.46 -20.16 0.36
C GLN A 50 -6.87 -18.67 0.26
N LEU A 51 -6.08 -17.85 -0.45
CA LEU A 51 -6.40 -16.45 -0.70
C LEU A 51 -7.71 -16.26 -1.49
N GLN A 52 -7.93 -17.10 -2.51
CA GLN A 52 -9.16 -17.05 -3.31
C GLN A 52 -10.38 -17.44 -2.47
N ARG A 53 -10.25 -18.43 -1.57
CA ARG A 53 -11.31 -18.80 -0.63
C ARG A 53 -11.60 -17.66 0.36
N CYS A 54 -10.58 -17.04 0.95
CA CYS A 54 -10.76 -15.87 1.83
C CYS A 54 -11.44 -14.70 1.11
N LEU A 55 -11.06 -14.44 -0.14
CA LEU A 55 -11.69 -13.40 -0.96
C LEU A 55 -13.15 -13.74 -1.28
N LEU A 56 -13.45 -14.98 -1.67
CA LEU A 56 -14.81 -15.42 -1.95
C LEU A 56 -15.70 -15.31 -0.70
N LEU A 57 -15.21 -15.76 0.45
CA LEU A 57 -15.92 -15.66 1.72
C LEU A 57 -16.18 -14.19 2.08
N SER A 58 -15.19 -13.31 1.95
CA SER A 58 -15.38 -11.88 2.22
C SER A 58 -16.48 -11.24 1.34
N ARG A 59 -16.60 -11.66 0.08
CA ARG A 59 -17.68 -11.22 -0.83
C ARG A 59 -19.04 -11.78 -0.43
N LEU A 60 -19.10 -13.06 -0.05
CA LEU A 60 -20.34 -13.72 0.36
C LEU A 60 -20.91 -13.11 1.65
N PHE A 61 -20.05 -12.78 2.61
CA PHE A 61 -20.45 -12.15 3.87
C PHE A 61 -20.62 -10.62 3.78
N GLY A 62 -20.18 -9.99 2.68
CA GLY A 62 -20.22 -8.54 2.51
C GLY A 62 -19.29 -7.79 3.46
N ASP A 63 -18.22 -8.43 3.96
CA ASP A 63 -17.23 -7.76 4.81
C ASP A 63 -16.27 -6.96 3.93
N GLU A 64 -16.54 -5.65 3.80
CA GLU A 64 -15.71 -4.73 3.03
C GLU A 64 -14.26 -4.66 3.55
N SER A 65 -14.05 -4.83 4.85
CA SER A 65 -12.72 -4.74 5.47
C SER A 65 -11.85 -5.94 5.10
N ASP A 66 -12.42 -7.14 5.14
CA ASP A 66 -11.77 -8.37 4.72
C ASP A 66 -11.56 -8.38 3.20
N LEU A 67 -12.56 -7.93 2.44
CA LEU A 67 -12.48 -7.84 1.00
C LEU A 67 -11.31 -6.97 0.55
N GLN A 68 -11.17 -5.77 1.13
CA GLN A 68 -10.05 -4.88 0.85
C GLN A 68 -8.71 -5.50 1.25
N PHE A 69 -8.63 -6.10 2.43
CA PHE A 69 -7.42 -6.76 2.92
C PHE A 69 -6.97 -7.89 1.99
N TRP A 70 -7.85 -8.85 1.68
CA TRP A 70 -7.51 -10.01 0.86
C TRP A 70 -7.25 -9.65 -0.60
N THR A 71 -7.90 -8.62 -1.13
CA THR A 71 -7.60 -8.09 -2.47
C THR A 71 -6.16 -7.57 -2.54
N VAL A 72 -5.75 -6.76 -1.57
CA VAL A 72 -4.40 -6.17 -1.52
C VAL A 72 -3.35 -7.22 -1.18
N ALA A 73 -3.64 -8.12 -0.25
CA ALA A 73 -2.75 -9.21 0.12
C ALA A 73 -2.50 -10.17 -1.06
N ALA A 74 -3.55 -10.52 -1.83
CA ALA A 74 -3.40 -11.41 -2.99
C ALA A 74 -2.49 -10.80 -4.07
N HIS A 75 -2.67 -9.51 -4.37
CA HIS A 75 -1.83 -8.80 -5.32
C HIS A 75 -0.36 -8.79 -4.88
N TYR A 76 -0.08 -8.38 -3.63
CA TYR A 76 1.29 -8.25 -3.16
C TYR A 76 1.99 -9.59 -2.89
N LEU A 77 1.26 -10.61 -2.43
CA LEU A 77 1.87 -11.94 -2.28
C LEU A 77 2.28 -12.53 -3.63
N GLN A 78 1.46 -12.34 -4.68
CA GLN A 78 1.78 -12.77 -6.04
C GLN A 78 2.93 -11.97 -6.66
N SER A 79 2.93 -10.64 -6.50
CA SER A 79 3.99 -9.81 -7.09
C SER A 79 5.35 -10.09 -6.44
N PHE A 80 5.41 -10.21 -5.11
CA PHE A 80 6.64 -10.53 -4.39
C PHE A 80 7.10 -11.98 -4.60
N SER A 81 6.19 -12.95 -4.76
CA SER A 81 6.58 -14.33 -5.09
C SER A 81 7.21 -14.41 -6.49
N GLN A 82 6.63 -13.73 -7.48
CA GLN A 82 7.17 -13.67 -8.84
C GLN A 82 8.53 -12.96 -8.88
N ALA A 83 8.68 -11.85 -8.15
CA ALA A 83 9.96 -11.13 -8.04
C ALA A 83 11.07 -12.00 -7.43
N ARG A 84 10.75 -12.84 -6.43
CA ARG A 84 11.71 -13.79 -5.86
C ARG A 84 12.11 -14.89 -6.83
N GLN A 85 11.16 -15.45 -7.60
CA GLN A 85 11.44 -16.50 -8.58
C GLN A 85 12.37 -16.02 -9.71
N LEU A 86 12.26 -14.75 -10.11
CA LEU A 86 13.14 -14.13 -11.10
C LEU A 86 14.57 -13.85 -10.59
N CYS A 87 14.80 -13.83 -9.27
CA CYS A 87 16.11 -13.57 -8.68
C CYS A 87 16.95 -14.83 -8.39
N VAL A 88 16.40 -16.04 -8.58
CA VAL A 88 17.14 -17.29 -8.40
C VAL A 88 17.81 -17.66 -9.73
N PRO A 89 19.15 -17.83 -9.79
CA PRO A 89 19.80 -18.35 -10.99
C PRO A 89 19.39 -19.82 -11.16
N VAL A 90 18.64 -20.10 -12.23
CA VAL A 90 18.21 -21.45 -12.61
C VAL A 90 19.46 -22.30 -12.94
N PRO A 91 19.63 -23.50 -12.35
CA PRO A 91 20.56 -24.49 -12.90
C PRO A 91 19.98 -25.01 -14.21
N GLU A 92 20.75 -24.91 -15.29
CA GLU A 92 20.37 -25.39 -16.62
C GLU A 92 19.91 -26.86 -16.57
N GLY A 93 18.66 -27.12 -16.99
CA GLY A 93 18.23 -28.46 -17.33
C GLY A 93 16.75 -28.75 -17.11
N GLN A 94 16.03 -28.80 -18.25
CA GLN A 94 14.80 -29.56 -18.52
C GLN A 94 13.44 -28.87 -18.30
N GLY A 95 12.74 -28.68 -19.44
CA GLY A 95 11.34 -29.06 -19.57
C GLY A 95 10.33 -27.91 -19.53
N GLU A 96 10.07 -27.33 -20.70
CA GLU A 96 8.82 -26.62 -20.98
C GLU A 96 7.64 -27.57 -20.68
N THR A 97 6.82 -27.20 -19.70
CA THR A 97 5.44 -27.69 -19.61
C THR A 97 4.53 -26.50 -19.35
N ASP A 98 3.62 -26.29 -20.30
CA ASP A 98 2.52 -25.34 -20.29
C ASP A 98 1.75 -25.34 -18.96
N THR A 99 1.78 -24.20 -18.28
CA THR A 99 0.69 -23.79 -17.38
C THR A 99 0.08 -22.52 -17.90
N ALA A 100 -0.91 -22.70 -18.76
CA ALA A 100 -1.88 -21.68 -19.10
C ALA A 100 -2.64 -21.27 -17.84
N GLN A 101 -2.38 -20.06 -17.35
CA GLN A 101 -3.36 -19.04 -16.92
C GLN A 101 -2.61 -17.87 -16.24
N GLY A 102 -1.69 -17.26 -17.00
CA GLY A 102 -1.22 -15.91 -16.72
C GLY A 102 -2.29 -14.90 -17.13
N GLY A 103 -3.28 -14.69 -16.26
CA GLY A 103 -4.07 -13.46 -16.31
C GLY A 103 -3.10 -12.27 -16.15
N PRO A 104 -3.35 -11.13 -16.81
CA PRO A 104 -2.40 -10.01 -16.81
C PRO A 104 -2.05 -9.67 -15.37
N ALA A 105 -0.78 -9.34 -15.11
CA ALA A 105 -0.30 -8.75 -13.87
C ALA A 105 -1.09 -7.44 -13.61
N GLY A 106 -2.30 -7.61 -13.08
CA GLY A 106 -3.31 -6.59 -13.00
C GLY A 106 -3.00 -5.73 -11.80
N HIS A 107 -2.61 -4.48 -12.07
CA HIS A 107 -2.45 -3.47 -11.04
C HIS A 107 -3.71 -3.41 -10.18
N LEU A 108 -3.52 -3.20 -8.87
CA LEU A 108 -4.60 -2.90 -7.94
C LEU A 108 -5.53 -1.82 -8.55
N ASP A 109 -6.84 -2.06 -8.47
CA ASP A 109 -7.86 -1.17 -9.02
C ASP A 109 -7.71 0.27 -8.48
N ILE A 110 -8.15 1.27 -9.25
CA ILE A 110 -7.95 2.72 -9.04
C ILE A 110 -8.41 3.17 -7.63
N CYS A 111 -9.38 2.45 -7.05
CA CYS A 111 -9.83 2.65 -5.68
C CYS A 111 -8.76 2.38 -4.59
N HIS A 112 -7.65 1.72 -4.93
CA HIS A 112 -6.51 1.43 -4.09
C HIS A 112 -5.27 2.27 -4.46
N ASP A 113 -5.43 3.41 -5.13
CA ASP A 113 -4.35 4.32 -5.54
C ASP A 113 -3.33 4.62 -4.43
N THR A 114 -3.75 4.67 -3.17
CA THR A 114 -2.87 4.89 -2.00
C THR A 114 -1.98 3.69 -1.68
N LEU A 115 -2.32 2.51 -2.17
CA LEU A 115 -1.70 1.23 -1.84
C LEU A 115 -0.86 0.65 -2.96
N CYS A 116 -0.94 1.11 -4.21
CA CYS A 116 -0.09 0.65 -5.32
C CYS A 116 1.42 0.93 -5.11
N GLU A 117 2.29 0.22 -5.82
CA GLU A 117 3.76 0.39 -5.75
C GLU A 117 4.19 1.85 -6.01
N SER A 118 5.24 2.35 -5.32
CA SER A 118 5.73 3.74 -5.45
C SER A 118 6.03 4.13 -6.90
N ALA A 119 6.65 3.24 -7.68
CA ALA A 119 7.01 3.50 -9.08
C ALA A 119 5.77 3.59 -9.99
N TYR A 120 4.77 2.73 -9.78
CA TYR A 120 3.50 2.80 -10.51
C TYR A 120 2.71 4.05 -10.13
N PHE A 121 2.64 4.35 -8.83
CA PHE A 121 1.95 5.55 -8.35
C PHE A 121 2.58 6.83 -8.89
N GLN A 122 3.91 6.95 -8.86
CA GLN A 122 4.58 8.11 -9.44
C GLN A 122 4.27 8.23 -10.94
N ARG A 123 4.32 7.13 -11.71
CA ARG A 123 3.95 7.12 -13.14
C ARG A 123 2.49 7.53 -13.38
N PHE A 124 1.56 7.00 -12.60
CA PHE A 124 0.15 7.33 -12.69
C PHE A 124 -0.13 8.80 -12.30
N GLN A 125 0.52 9.31 -11.25
CA GLN A 125 0.42 10.73 -10.89
C GLN A 125 0.98 11.61 -12.02
N LEU A 126 2.08 11.21 -12.66
CA LEU A 126 2.63 11.93 -13.82
C LEU A 126 1.66 11.93 -15.01
N GLU A 127 1.01 10.80 -15.30
CA GLU A 127 0.01 10.71 -16.37
C GLU A 127 -1.21 11.60 -16.09
N ARG A 128 -1.67 11.64 -14.83
CA ARG A 128 -2.74 12.56 -14.40
C ARG A 128 -2.36 14.03 -14.58
N VAL A 129 -1.14 14.40 -14.18
CA VAL A 129 -0.64 15.76 -14.36
C VAL A 129 -0.55 16.11 -15.85
N HIS A 130 -0.09 15.18 -16.69
CA HIS A 130 -0.03 15.37 -18.13
C HIS A 130 -1.42 15.61 -18.75
N LEU A 131 -2.43 14.85 -18.32
CA LEU A 131 -3.82 15.07 -18.74
C LEU A 131 -4.37 16.43 -18.29
N GLN A 132 -4.02 16.88 -17.09
CA GLN A 132 -4.40 18.21 -16.58
C GLN A 132 -3.70 19.34 -17.33
N GLU A 133 -2.44 19.12 -17.71
CA GLU A 133 -1.64 20.02 -18.51
C GLU A 133 -2.23 20.20 -19.92
N VAL A 134 -2.65 19.12 -20.59
CA VAL A 134 -3.31 19.21 -21.91
C VAL A 134 -4.63 19.97 -21.84
N LYS A 135 -5.32 19.93 -20.70
CA LYS A 135 -6.61 20.60 -20.46
C LYS A 135 -6.48 21.98 -19.81
N ARG A 136 -5.27 22.53 -19.70
CA ARG A 136 -5.05 23.83 -19.06
C ARG A 136 -5.73 24.96 -19.84
N SER A 137 -6.36 25.87 -19.12
CA SER A 137 -7.05 27.03 -19.68
C SER A 137 -6.80 28.32 -18.90
N SER A 138 -6.38 28.21 -17.64
CA SER A 138 -6.11 29.33 -16.75
C SER A 138 -4.70 29.24 -16.15
N TYR A 139 -4.17 30.37 -15.71
CA TYR A 139 -2.92 30.44 -14.97
C TYR A 139 -2.94 29.58 -13.70
N GLU A 140 -4.08 29.50 -13.00
CA GLU A 140 -4.20 28.68 -11.80
C GLU A 140 -4.03 27.18 -12.11
N HIS A 141 -4.49 26.73 -13.28
CA HIS A 141 -4.26 25.35 -13.74
C HIS A 141 -2.78 25.12 -14.06
N THR A 142 -2.14 26.05 -14.75
CA THR A 142 -0.69 26.00 -15.02
C THR A 142 0.12 25.93 -13.73
N LYS A 143 -0.21 26.78 -12.74
CA LYS A 143 0.43 26.81 -11.44
C LYS A 143 0.28 25.48 -10.69
N LYS A 144 -0.94 24.93 -10.63
CA LYS A 144 -1.20 23.62 -9.98
C LYS A 144 -0.42 22.48 -10.66
N CYS A 145 -0.33 22.47 -11.98
CA CYS A 145 0.44 21.47 -12.72
C CYS A 145 1.94 21.61 -12.43
N ALA A 146 2.50 22.82 -12.53
CA ALA A 146 3.90 23.09 -12.21
C ALA A 146 4.24 22.69 -10.78
N ASP A 147 3.39 23.04 -9.82
CA ASP A 147 3.56 22.68 -8.40
C ASP A 147 3.56 21.16 -8.18
N GLN A 148 2.72 20.40 -8.88
CA GLN A 148 2.70 18.93 -8.78
C GLN A 148 3.92 18.28 -9.45
N LEU A 149 4.36 18.79 -10.60
CA LEU A 149 5.58 18.30 -11.28
C LEU A 149 6.83 18.49 -10.42
N LEU A 150 6.95 19.63 -9.71
CA LEU A 150 8.06 19.88 -8.79
C LEU A 150 8.09 18.87 -7.64
N LEU A 151 6.92 18.49 -7.10
CA LEU A 151 6.84 17.49 -6.03
C LEU A 151 7.13 16.07 -6.53
N LEU A 152 6.86 15.78 -7.80
CA LEU A 152 7.13 14.49 -8.45
C LEU A 152 8.57 14.38 -8.98
N GLY A 153 9.38 15.43 -8.86
CA GLY A 153 10.78 15.47 -9.31
C GLY A 153 10.98 15.79 -10.80
N GLN A 154 9.92 16.13 -11.54
CA GLN A 154 10.00 16.52 -12.96
C GLN A 154 10.32 18.01 -13.11
N THR A 155 11.55 18.39 -12.75
CA THR A 155 12.00 19.79 -12.71
C THR A 155 12.01 20.46 -14.08
N ASP A 156 12.43 19.74 -15.12
CA ASP A 156 12.59 20.30 -16.47
C ASP A 156 11.25 20.72 -17.07
N ARG A 157 10.23 19.86 -16.96
CA ARG A 157 8.88 20.18 -17.43
C ARG A 157 8.22 21.26 -16.57
N ALA A 158 8.44 21.25 -15.26
CA ALA A 158 7.93 22.29 -14.38
C ALA A 158 8.50 23.68 -14.73
N VAL A 159 9.79 23.76 -15.03
CA VAL A 159 10.45 25.01 -15.47
C VAL A 159 9.84 25.52 -16.76
N GLN A 160 9.58 24.65 -17.73
CA GLN A 160 8.91 25.03 -18.98
C GLN A 160 7.53 25.66 -18.70
N LEU A 161 6.71 25.04 -17.86
CA LEU A 161 5.40 25.59 -17.49
C LEU A 161 5.47 26.92 -16.74
N LEU A 162 6.46 27.12 -15.87
CA LEU A 162 6.66 28.39 -15.17
C LEU A 162 7.04 29.53 -16.13
N LEU A 163 7.86 29.23 -17.13
CA LEU A 163 8.30 30.21 -18.14
C LEU A 163 7.24 30.53 -19.21
N GLU A 164 6.18 29.72 -19.33
CA GLU A 164 5.02 30.02 -20.18
C GLU A 164 4.12 31.12 -19.62
N THR A 165 4.36 31.58 -18.39
CA THR A 165 3.59 32.65 -17.75
C THR A 165 3.75 33.96 -18.52
N SER A 166 2.65 34.65 -18.85
CA SER A 166 2.69 35.92 -19.58
C SER A 166 3.30 37.03 -18.74
N ALA A 167 4.05 37.94 -19.38
CA ALA A 167 4.68 39.09 -18.70
C ALA A 167 3.68 40.07 -18.07
N GLU A 168 2.42 40.05 -18.52
CA GLU A 168 1.32 40.85 -17.98
C GLU A 168 0.77 40.29 -16.66
N ASN A 169 1.11 39.04 -16.31
CA ASN A 169 0.65 38.41 -15.09
C ASN A 169 1.50 38.87 -13.89
N SER A 170 0.84 39.27 -12.81
CA SER A 170 1.46 39.62 -11.52
C SER A 170 2.45 38.57 -10.99
N SER A 171 2.28 37.30 -11.33
CA SER A 171 3.12 36.20 -10.86
C SER A 171 4.33 35.91 -11.75
N TYR A 172 4.47 36.57 -12.91
CA TYR A 172 5.55 36.36 -13.88
C TYR A 172 6.95 36.46 -13.26
N TYR A 173 7.18 37.48 -12.44
CA TYR A 173 8.48 37.70 -11.79
C TYR A 173 8.80 36.57 -10.80
N CYS A 174 7.82 36.17 -9.98
CA CYS A 174 7.97 35.08 -9.02
C CYS A 174 8.21 33.73 -9.71
N ASP A 175 7.49 33.44 -10.79
CA ASP A 175 7.61 32.19 -11.53
C ASP A 175 8.94 32.11 -12.29
N SER A 176 9.42 33.22 -12.83
CA SER A 176 10.74 33.32 -13.44
C SER A 176 11.87 33.06 -12.44
N LEU A 177 11.79 33.66 -11.24
CA LEU A 177 12.75 33.40 -10.16
C LEU A 177 12.67 31.96 -9.65
N LYS A 178 11.46 31.40 -9.52
CA LYS A 178 11.25 29.99 -9.12
C LYS A 178 11.86 29.05 -10.15
N ALA A 179 11.68 29.31 -11.45
CA ALA A 179 12.31 28.56 -12.53
C ALA A 179 13.84 28.61 -12.45
N CYS A 180 14.44 29.79 -12.23
CA CYS A 180 15.88 29.93 -12.05
C CYS A 180 16.41 29.19 -10.82
N LEU A 181 15.66 29.20 -9.70
CA LEU A 181 16.04 28.46 -8.51
C LEU A 181 16.03 26.95 -8.76
N VAL A 182 14.99 26.45 -9.42
CA VAL A 182 14.84 25.01 -9.71
C VAL A 182 15.96 24.51 -10.61
N THR A 183 16.34 25.26 -11.66
CA THR A 183 17.43 24.85 -12.58
C THR A 183 18.82 24.89 -11.94
N THR A 184 19.03 25.72 -10.92
CA THR A 184 20.34 25.91 -10.27
C THR A 184 20.54 25.06 -9.02
N ILE A 185 19.47 24.45 -8.50
CA ILE A 185 19.44 23.76 -7.20
C ILE A 185 20.33 22.52 -7.13
N THR A 186 20.64 21.91 -8.27
CA THR A 186 21.47 20.70 -8.39
C THR A 186 22.96 20.95 -8.17
N SER A 187 23.40 22.20 -7.95
CA SER A 187 24.80 22.59 -8.13
C SER A 187 25.64 22.82 -6.86
N SER A 188 25.08 22.93 -5.64
CA SER A 188 25.93 23.17 -4.45
C SER A 188 25.33 22.79 -3.08
N GLY A 189 26.16 22.26 -2.16
CA GLY A 189 25.76 21.98 -0.77
C GLY A 189 25.43 23.23 0.08
N PRO A 190 26.16 24.36 -0.05
CA PRO A 190 25.85 25.60 0.69
C PRO A 190 24.49 26.19 0.33
N SER A 191 24.07 26.14 -0.94
CA SER A 191 22.75 26.65 -1.35
C SER A 191 21.60 25.86 -0.72
N GLN A 192 21.75 24.54 -0.53
CA GLN A 192 20.72 23.73 0.12
C GLN A 192 20.43 24.15 1.57
N SER A 193 21.45 24.60 2.31
CA SER A 193 21.28 25.07 3.70
C SER A 193 20.46 26.37 3.75
N THR A 194 20.75 27.30 2.85
CA THR A 194 19.98 28.55 2.71
C THR A 194 18.54 28.27 2.25
N ILE A 195 18.35 27.37 1.28
CA ILE A 195 17.01 26.98 0.80
C ILE A 195 16.21 26.33 1.93
N LYS A 196 16.83 25.46 2.74
CA LYS A 196 16.19 24.87 3.92
C LYS A 196 15.73 25.95 4.89
N LEU A 197 16.57 26.95 5.18
CA LEU A 197 16.21 28.05 6.07
C LEU A 197 15.00 28.84 5.52
N VAL A 198 15.04 29.21 4.24
CA VAL A 198 13.93 29.91 3.56
C VAL A 198 12.66 29.05 3.63
N ALA A 199 12.75 27.76 3.35
CA ALA A 199 11.61 26.84 3.42
C ALA A 199 10.98 26.79 4.81
N THR A 200 11.80 26.66 5.86
CA THR A 200 11.29 26.67 7.25
C THR A 200 10.65 27.99 7.64
N ASN A 201 11.18 29.11 7.16
CA ASN A 201 10.60 30.44 7.38
C ASN A 201 9.25 30.59 6.68
N MET A 202 9.14 30.11 5.42
CA MET A 202 7.87 30.12 4.68
C MET A 202 6.80 29.28 5.38
N ILE A 203 7.16 28.11 5.90
CA ILE A 203 6.26 27.24 6.68
C ILE A 203 5.78 27.96 7.95
N ALA A 204 6.70 28.58 8.69
CA ALA A 204 6.36 29.34 9.91
C ALA A 204 5.40 30.50 9.64
N ASN A 205 5.49 31.14 8.46
CA ASN A 205 4.63 32.24 8.02
C ASN A 205 3.34 31.78 7.31
N GLY A 206 2.95 30.51 7.42
CA GLY A 206 1.69 29.99 6.87
C GLY A 206 1.73 29.62 5.39
N LYS A 207 2.88 29.74 4.71
CA LYS A 207 3.09 29.30 3.31
C LYS A 207 3.62 27.86 3.28
N LEU A 208 2.82 26.94 3.79
CA LEU A 208 3.19 25.54 3.96
C LEU A 208 3.49 24.86 2.61
N ALA A 209 2.71 25.15 1.58
CA ALA A 209 2.84 24.52 0.26
C ALA A 209 4.19 24.84 -0.40
N GLU A 210 4.56 26.11 -0.41
CA GLU A 210 5.80 26.60 -1.02
C GLU A 210 7.03 26.12 -0.25
N GLY A 211 6.97 26.12 1.09
CA GLY A 211 8.07 25.59 1.91
C GLY A 211 8.27 24.08 1.74
N VAL A 212 7.19 23.31 1.64
CA VAL A 212 7.26 21.87 1.34
C VAL A 212 7.91 21.62 -0.02
N GLN A 213 7.55 22.37 -1.06
CA GLN A 213 8.16 22.27 -2.38
C GLN A 213 9.66 22.53 -2.34
N LEU A 214 10.10 23.58 -1.63
CA LEU A 214 11.52 23.89 -1.48
C LEU A 214 12.28 22.76 -0.79
N LEU A 215 11.70 22.12 0.24
CA LEU A 215 12.30 20.97 0.91
C LEU A 215 12.38 19.74 -0.02
N CYS A 216 11.38 19.53 -0.88
CA CYS A 216 11.41 18.45 -1.88
C CYS A 216 12.51 18.67 -2.92
N LEU A 217 12.72 19.91 -3.36
CA LEU A 217 13.75 20.25 -4.34
C LEU A 217 15.19 20.04 -3.84
N ILE A 218 15.41 19.98 -2.53
CA ILE A 218 16.72 19.73 -1.91
C ILE A 218 16.85 18.32 -1.31
N ASP A 219 16.02 17.38 -1.79
CA ASP A 219 16.00 15.98 -1.32
C ASP A 219 15.73 15.83 0.18
N LYS A 220 15.01 16.77 0.78
CA LYS A 220 14.54 16.73 2.18
C LYS A 220 13.03 16.48 2.26
N ALA A 221 12.49 15.66 1.35
CA ALA A 221 11.07 15.27 1.34
C ALA A 221 10.61 14.63 2.66
N ALA A 222 11.50 13.93 3.37
CA ALA A 222 11.23 13.41 4.70
C ALA A 222 10.98 14.50 5.75
N ASP A 223 11.75 15.60 5.72
CA ASP A 223 11.51 16.77 6.59
C ASP A 223 10.22 17.49 6.17
N ALA A 224 9.96 17.58 4.86
CA ALA A 224 8.73 18.16 4.32
C ALA A 224 7.48 17.42 4.82
N CYS A 225 7.52 16.08 4.82
CA CYS A 225 6.47 15.25 5.39
C CYS A 225 6.25 15.57 6.87
N ARG A 226 7.31 15.70 7.68
CA ARG A 226 7.18 16.05 9.11
C ARG A 226 6.46 17.38 9.31
N TYR A 227 6.77 18.40 8.51
CA TYR A 227 6.05 19.67 8.60
C TYR A 227 4.58 19.54 8.19
N LEU A 228 4.26 18.82 7.10
CA LEU A 228 2.86 18.56 6.74
C LEU A 228 2.09 17.87 7.87
N GLN A 229 2.72 16.92 8.56
CA GLN A 229 2.16 16.24 9.72
C GLN A 229 1.89 17.20 10.89
N THR A 230 2.85 18.05 11.25
CA THR A 230 2.69 19.04 12.34
C THR A 230 1.54 20.01 12.08
N TYR A 231 1.30 20.36 10.82
CA TYR A 231 0.23 21.27 10.40
C TYR A 231 -1.09 20.55 10.04
N GLY A 232 -1.21 19.24 10.27
CA GLY A 232 -2.46 18.49 10.08
C GLY A 232 -2.76 18.03 8.65
N GLU A 233 -1.86 18.26 7.70
CA GLU A 233 -2.00 17.93 6.27
C GLU A 233 -1.58 16.49 5.95
N TRP A 234 -2.16 15.53 6.66
CA TRP A 234 -1.75 14.11 6.62
C TRP A 234 -1.94 13.44 5.26
N ASN A 235 -3.02 13.77 4.54
CA ASN A 235 -3.27 13.22 3.19
C ASN A 235 -2.19 13.67 2.20
N ARG A 236 -1.76 14.93 2.32
CA ARG A 236 -0.70 15.50 1.49
C ARG A 236 0.67 14.94 1.87
N ALA A 237 0.91 14.71 3.17
CA ALA A 237 2.11 14.01 3.65
C ALA A 237 2.18 12.58 3.12
N ALA A 238 1.07 11.85 3.11
CA ALA A 238 0.98 10.49 2.58
C ALA A 238 1.25 10.44 1.07
N TRP A 239 0.61 11.34 0.31
CA TRP A 239 0.84 11.48 -1.14
C TRP A 239 2.31 11.77 -1.43
N LEU A 240 2.91 12.72 -0.71
CA LEU A 240 4.31 13.10 -0.90
C LEU A 240 5.27 11.99 -0.49
N ALA A 241 5.00 11.31 0.64
CA ALA A 241 5.77 10.17 1.11
C ALA A 241 5.77 9.03 0.09
N LYS A 242 4.65 8.83 -0.60
CA LYS A 242 4.54 7.81 -1.64
C LYS A 242 5.29 8.17 -2.92
N ALA A 243 5.36 9.46 -3.25
CA ALA A 243 6.18 9.97 -4.34
C ALA A 243 7.69 10.00 -4.04
N SER A 244 8.10 9.83 -2.77
CA SER A 244 9.49 10.03 -2.30
C SER A 244 10.03 8.97 -1.33
N ASP A 245 9.50 7.74 -1.37
CA ASP A 245 9.94 6.56 -0.59
C ASP A 245 9.88 6.69 0.96
N VAL A 246 8.92 7.45 1.50
CA VAL A 246 8.73 7.66 2.97
C VAL A 246 7.54 6.86 3.55
N LEU A 247 7.01 5.88 2.81
CA LEU A 247 5.82 5.07 3.17
C LEU A 247 5.87 4.43 4.57
N LYS A 248 7.04 4.01 5.04
CA LYS A 248 7.21 3.35 6.35
C LYS A 248 6.81 4.26 7.53
N ARG A 249 7.12 5.56 7.45
CA ARG A 249 6.76 6.53 8.52
C ARG A 249 5.28 6.89 8.48
N TRP A 250 4.65 6.84 7.31
CA TRP A 250 3.21 7.03 7.20
C TRP A 250 2.45 5.86 7.83
N ALA A 251 2.89 4.62 7.60
CA ALA A 251 2.34 3.45 8.28
C ALA A 251 2.42 3.59 9.81
N GLU A 252 3.57 3.96 10.36
CA GLU A 252 3.75 4.20 11.81
C GLU A 252 2.79 5.24 12.37
N HIS A 253 2.54 6.32 11.62
CA HIS A 253 1.58 7.32 12.01
C HIS A 253 0.12 6.84 11.96
N LEU A 254 -0.26 6.01 10.97
CA LEU A 254 -1.61 5.42 10.91
C LEU A 254 -1.91 4.53 12.14
N PHE A 255 -0.87 3.95 12.75
CA PHE A 255 -0.98 3.20 14.00
C PHE A 255 -0.95 4.06 15.27
N SER A 256 -0.68 5.36 15.15
CA SER A 256 -0.64 6.30 16.27
C SER A 256 -2.03 6.43 16.91
N PRO A 257 -2.13 6.50 18.25
CA PRO A 257 -3.42 6.52 18.97
C PRO A 257 -4.32 7.70 18.59
N GLN A 258 -3.75 8.79 18.06
CA GLN A 258 -4.46 9.99 17.64
C GLN A 258 -5.24 9.80 16.31
N VAL A 259 -4.75 8.94 15.42
CA VAL A 259 -5.37 8.70 14.10
C VAL A 259 -6.07 7.35 14.04
N ASN A 260 -5.47 6.32 14.63
CA ASN A 260 -6.08 5.01 14.85
C ASN A 260 -6.67 4.37 13.57
N GLN A 261 -6.16 4.70 12.38
CA GLN A 261 -6.57 4.14 11.10
C GLN A 261 -5.76 2.86 10.81
N LYS A 262 -5.82 1.91 11.75
CA LYS A 262 -4.98 0.70 11.75
C LYS A 262 -5.20 -0.19 10.53
N SER A 263 -6.43 -0.29 10.03
CA SER A 263 -6.76 -1.04 8.81
C SER A 263 -6.00 -0.50 7.59
N LYS A 264 -6.00 0.81 7.38
CA LYS A 264 -5.20 1.45 6.32
C LYS A 264 -3.70 1.26 6.55
N GLY A 265 -3.24 1.35 7.79
CA GLY A 265 -1.83 1.10 8.14
C GLY A 265 -1.36 -0.30 7.75
N ILE A 266 -2.21 -1.32 7.95
CA ILE A 266 -1.95 -2.70 7.53
C ILE A 266 -1.80 -2.79 6.01
N LEU A 267 -2.71 -2.15 5.25
CA LEU A 267 -2.64 -2.15 3.80
C LEU A 267 -1.35 -1.49 3.27
N VAL A 268 -0.87 -0.44 3.95
CA VAL A 268 0.41 0.21 3.62
C VAL A 268 1.60 -0.70 3.96
N LEU A 269 1.54 -1.46 5.05
CA LEU A 269 2.59 -2.44 5.37
C LEU A 269 2.63 -3.59 4.35
N LEU A 270 1.48 -4.01 3.82
CA LEU A 270 1.40 -4.99 2.72
C LEU A 270 2.11 -4.49 1.47
N SER A 271 1.88 -3.24 1.07
CA SER A 271 2.52 -2.66 -0.12
C SER A 271 4.03 -2.47 0.04
N LEU A 272 4.50 -2.32 1.28
CA LEU A 272 5.93 -2.27 1.62
C LEU A 272 6.59 -3.65 1.71
N GLY A 273 5.84 -4.75 1.53
CA GLY A 273 6.36 -6.11 1.71
C GLY A 273 6.74 -6.45 3.16
N CYS A 274 6.25 -5.69 4.14
CA CYS A 274 6.53 -5.91 5.57
C CYS A 274 5.58 -6.96 6.18
N PHE A 275 5.53 -8.16 5.59
CA PHE A 275 4.52 -9.19 5.90
C PHE A 275 4.54 -9.65 7.37
N LEU A 276 5.71 -9.78 7.99
CA LEU A 276 5.82 -10.15 9.41
C LEU A 276 5.15 -9.11 10.33
N LYS A 277 5.38 -7.82 10.06
CA LYS A 277 4.79 -6.72 10.82
C LYS A 277 3.28 -6.63 10.61
N VAL A 278 2.78 -7.01 9.43
CA VAL A 278 1.33 -7.15 9.20
C VAL A 278 0.73 -8.21 10.12
N GLY A 279 1.36 -9.38 10.22
CA GLY A 279 0.93 -10.45 11.14
C GLY A 279 0.90 -10.01 12.60
N GLU A 280 1.97 -9.35 13.06
CA GLU A 280 2.04 -8.79 14.43
C GLU A 280 0.94 -7.76 14.69
N MET A 281 0.67 -6.86 13.73
CA MET A 281 -0.38 -5.85 13.88
C MET A 281 -1.78 -6.46 13.88
N LEU A 282 -2.06 -7.46 13.04
CA LEU A 282 -3.32 -8.20 13.05
C LEU A 282 -3.55 -8.90 14.40
N HIS A 283 -2.49 -9.52 14.95
CA HIS A 283 -2.52 -10.12 16.27
C HIS A 283 -2.77 -9.08 17.37
N SER A 284 -2.12 -7.92 17.32
CA SER A 284 -2.34 -6.81 18.27
C SER A 284 -3.78 -6.26 18.23
N MET A 285 -4.44 -6.39 17.07
CA MET A 285 -5.84 -6.01 16.85
C MET A 285 -6.84 -7.12 17.22
N ARG A 286 -6.36 -8.25 17.75
CA ARG A 286 -7.16 -9.45 18.08
C ARG A 286 -7.82 -10.10 16.86
N GLN A 287 -7.30 -9.86 15.65
CA GLN A 287 -7.76 -10.52 14.41
C GLN A 287 -6.96 -11.81 14.20
N PHE A 288 -7.10 -12.75 15.14
CA PHE A 288 -6.27 -13.96 15.20
C PHE A 288 -6.47 -14.87 13.98
N ASP A 289 -7.72 -15.05 13.56
CA ASP A 289 -8.04 -15.91 12.41
C ASP A 289 -7.47 -15.34 11.11
N ARG A 290 -7.64 -14.02 10.91
CA ARG A 290 -7.07 -13.30 9.76
C ARG A 290 -5.54 -13.36 9.77
N ALA A 291 -4.91 -13.20 10.94
CA ALA A 291 -3.46 -13.30 11.09
C ALA A 291 -2.94 -14.71 10.74
N ALA A 292 -3.59 -15.75 11.26
CA ALA A 292 -3.18 -17.13 11.02
C ALA A 292 -3.29 -17.51 9.52
N LEU A 293 -4.44 -17.20 8.90
CA LEU A 293 -4.66 -17.44 7.47
C LEU A 293 -3.67 -16.64 6.60
N PHE A 294 -3.36 -15.42 7.00
CA PHE A 294 -2.43 -14.56 6.27
C PHE A 294 -0.98 -15.07 6.35
N ILE A 295 -0.51 -15.48 7.54
CA ILE A 295 0.83 -16.06 7.70
C ILE A 295 0.95 -17.37 6.92
N GLU A 296 -0.08 -18.23 6.94
CA GLU A 296 -0.09 -19.45 6.13
C GLU A 296 0.00 -19.14 4.62
N ALA A 297 -0.74 -18.14 4.14
CA ALA A 297 -0.63 -17.68 2.76
C ALA A 297 0.79 -17.15 2.45
N CYS A 298 1.41 -16.37 3.36
CA CYS A 298 2.78 -15.88 3.17
C CYS A 298 3.81 -17.01 3.06
N LEU A 299 3.66 -18.08 3.85
CA LEU A 299 4.51 -19.27 3.81
C LEU A 299 4.31 -20.06 2.51
N LYS A 300 3.06 -20.26 2.06
CA LYS A 300 2.75 -20.97 0.80
C LYS A 300 3.29 -20.25 -0.43
N TYR A 301 3.24 -18.92 -0.44
CA TYR A 301 3.81 -18.11 -1.53
C TYR A 301 5.33 -17.91 -1.42
N GLY A 302 5.98 -18.45 -0.38
CA GLY A 302 7.43 -18.36 -0.19
C GLY A 302 7.95 -16.95 0.06
N VAL A 303 7.07 -16.04 0.52
CA VAL A 303 7.41 -14.63 0.77
C VAL A 303 7.97 -14.44 2.19
N MET A 304 7.67 -15.37 3.10
CA MET A 304 8.20 -15.42 4.46
C MET A 304 8.86 -16.78 4.75
N GLU A 305 9.88 -16.77 5.59
CA GLU A 305 10.52 -17.99 6.13
C GLU A 305 9.85 -18.40 7.44
N ALA A 306 9.78 -19.71 7.69
CA ALA A 306 9.22 -20.25 8.92
C ALA A 306 10.19 -20.04 10.09
N ASN A 307 9.86 -19.11 10.98
CA ASN A 307 10.59 -18.80 12.20
C ASN A 307 9.71 -19.03 13.44
N ASP A 308 10.29 -19.07 14.64
CA ASP A 308 9.53 -19.25 15.89
C ASP A 308 8.41 -18.20 16.05
N SER A 309 8.64 -16.97 15.63
CA SER A 309 7.64 -15.90 15.62
C SER A 309 6.47 -16.15 14.65
N THR A 310 6.71 -16.77 13.49
CA THR A 310 5.64 -17.11 12.54
C THR A 310 4.81 -18.28 13.04
N ASN A 311 5.43 -19.21 13.76
CA ASN A 311 4.74 -20.35 14.38
C ASN A 311 3.82 -19.92 15.54
N ILE A 312 4.25 -18.93 16.34
CA ILE A 312 3.41 -18.33 17.39
C ILE A 312 2.20 -17.62 16.77
N LEU A 313 2.40 -16.89 15.68
CA LEU A 313 1.34 -16.16 14.99
C LEU A 313 0.36 -17.07 14.23
N SER A 314 0.81 -18.25 13.76
CA SER A 314 -0.05 -19.23 13.08
C SER A 314 -0.85 -20.13 14.03
N HIS A 315 -0.47 -20.18 15.31
CA HIS A 315 -1.11 -21.01 16.34
C HIS A 315 -1.49 -20.20 17.59
N PRO A 316 -2.48 -19.28 17.49
CA PRO A 316 -2.90 -18.47 18.63
C PRO A 316 -3.44 -19.30 19.80
N MET A 317 -4.04 -20.47 19.54
CA MET A 317 -4.69 -21.31 20.56
C MET A 317 -3.76 -22.15 21.45
N GLN A 318 -2.46 -22.25 21.16
CA GLN A 318 -1.53 -22.99 22.03
C GLN A 318 -0.86 -22.12 23.12
N SER A 319 -1.09 -20.81 23.10
CA SER A 319 -0.35 -19.85 23.94
C SER A 319 -1.17 -19.18 25.05
N LEU A 320 -2.46 -19.49 25.19
CA LEU A 320 -3.20 -19.10 26.39
C LEU A 320 -2.92 -20.12 27.50
N PRO A 321 -2.33 -19.72 28.65
CA PRO A 321 -2.29 -20.58 29.81
C PRO A 321 -3.73 -20.86 30.29
N PRO A 322 -3.95 -22.01 30.96
CA PRO A 322 -5.28 -22.45 31.41
C PRO A 322 -5.96 -21.46 32.36
#